data_AF-A0A379STU8-F1
#
_entry.id   AF-A0A379STU8-F1
#
_cell.length_a   1.000
_cell.length_b   1.000
_cell.length_c   1.000
_cell.angle_alpha   90.00
_cell.angle_beta   90.00
_cell.angle_gamma   90.00
#
_symmetry.space_group_name_H-M   'P 1'
#
loop_
_entity.id
_entity.type
_entity.pdbx_description
1 polymer ?
#
loop_
_entity_poly.entity_id
_entity_poly.type
_entity_poly.pdbx_seq_one_letter_code
_entity_poly.pdbx_strand_id
1 'polypeptide(L)' 'MKKTRYTEEQIAFALKQAETGTRVGEVCRKMGISEATFYNWKEKICRAGRDGTAASAATGG' A
#
# COMPACT_ATOMS: atom_id res chain seq x y z
N MET A 1 -20.54 -1.21 1.30
CA MET A 1 -19.23 -0.70 0.85
C MET A 1 -18.20 -0.99 1.95
N LYS A 2 -17.30 -1.95 1.71
CA LYS A 2 -16.28 -2.33 2.71
C LYS A 2 -15.30 -1.16 2.78
N LYS A 3 -15.29 -0.41 3.89
CA LYS A 3 -14.34 0.69 4.11
C LYS A 3 -12.92 0.13 4.04
N THR A 4 -12.28 0.25 2.88
CA THR A 4 -10.85 -0.01 2.73
C THR A 4 -10.14 0.90 3.73
N ARG A 5 -9.35 0.32 4.66
CA ARG A 5 -8.76 1.08 5.78
C ARG A 5 -7.83 2.22 5.32
N TYR A 6 -7.39 2.20 4.06
CA TYR A 6 -6.55 3.21 3.43
C TYR A 6 -7.07 3.50 2.02
N THR A 7 -7.06 4.76 1.63
CA THR A 7 -7.44 5.18 0.27
C THR A 7 -6.29 4.93 -0.71
N GLU A 8 -6.61 4.83 -2.00
CA GLU A 8 -5.61 4.61 -3.05
C GLU A 8 -4.58 5.75 -3.09
N GLU A 9 -5.00 6.99 -2.81
CA GLU A 9 -4.13 8.15 -2.65
C GLU A 9 -3.16 7.99 -1.47
N GLN A 10 -3.63 7.50 -0.31
CA GLN A 10 -2.74 7.25 0.84
C GLN A 10 -1.70 6.18 0.53
N ILE A 11 -2.11 5.14 -0.19
CA ILE A 11 -1.22 4.06 -0.63
C ILE A 11 -0.19 4.59 -1.63
N ALA A 12 -0.61 5.35 -2.64
CA ALA A 12 0.28 5.95 -3.63
C ALA A 12 1.26 6.94 -2.98
N PHE A 13 0.80 7.75 -2.02
CA PHE A 13 1.65 8.67 -1.27
C PHE A 13 2.72 7.94 -0.45
N ALA A 14 2.36 6.80 0.15
CA ALA A 14 3.30 5.95 0.87
C ALA A 14 4.39 5.38 -0.04
N LEU A 15 3.99 4.80 -1.18
CA LEU A 15 4.92 4.24 -2.15
C LEU A 15 5.87 5.34 -2.66
N LYS A 16 5.32 6.51 -3.00
CA LYS A 16 6.08 7.66 -3.48
C LYS A 16 7.08 8.19 -2.45
N GLN A 17 6.74 8.21 -1.15
CA GLN A 17 7.71 8.57 -0.11
C GLN A 17 8.88 7.60 -0.08
N ALA A 18 8.63 6.30 -0.25
CA ALA A 18 9.70 5.31 -0.31
C ALA A 18 10.58 5.46 -1.56
N GLU A 19 9.97 5.77 -2.71
CA GLU A 19 10.69 6.07 -3.96
C GLU A 19 11.51 7.35 -3.88
N THR A 20 11.04 8.34 -3.13
CA THR A 20 11.74 9.63 -2.90
C THR A 20 12.92 9.48 -1.92
N GLY A 21 13.16 8.27 -1.38
CA GLY A 21 14.30 7.97 -0.50
C GLY A 21 13.95 7.82 0.98
N THR A 22 12.66 7.88 1.34
CA THR A 22 12.24 7.57 2.72
C THR A 22 12.36 6.06 2.95
N ARG A 23 12.94 5.63 4.07
CA ARG A 23 12.99 4.19 4.40
C ARG A 23 11.57 3.65 4.58
N VAL A 24 11.29 2.48 4.00
CA VAL A 24 10.00 1.79 4.13
C VAL A 24 9.61 1.62 5.61
N GLY A 25 10.58 1.32 6.50
CA GLY A 25 10.33 1.23 7.94
C GLY A 25 9.78 2.52 8.59
N GLU A 26 10.19 3.70 8.13
CA GLU A 26 9.68 4.98 8.62
C GLU A 26 8.26 5.25 8.09
N VAL A 27 8.02 4.91 6.82
CA VAL A 27 6.70 5.01 6.18
C VAL A 27 5.69 4.07 6.87
N CYS A 28 6.15 2.86 7.17
CA CYS A 28 5.44 1.80 7.88
C CYS A 28 5.04 2.26 9.30
N ARG A 29 5.98 2.85 10.05
CA ARG A 29 5.73 3.46 11.37
C ARG A 29 4.76 4.64 11.31
N LYS A 30 4.92 5.57 10.37
CA LYS A 30 4.07 6.78 10.26
C LYS A 30 2.62 6.45 9.92
N MET A 31 2.37 5.42 9.12
CA MET A 31 1.01 4.99 8.80
C MET A 31 0.45 3.91 9.74
N GLY A 32 1.28 3.35 10.63
CA GLY A 32 0.88 2.23 11.47
C GLY A 32 0.53 0.97 10.68
N ILE A 33 1.19 0.76 9.54
CA ILE A 33 1.06 -0.47 8.75
C ILE A 33 2.26 -1.38 9.02
N SER A 34 2.25 -2.58 8.45
CA SER A 34 3.41 -3.48 8.48
C SER A 34 4.13 -3.46 7.14
N GLU A 35 5.43 -3.81 7.11
CA GLU A 35 6.21 -3.83 5.85
C GLU A 35 5.57 -4.79 4.82
N ALA A 36 5.00 -5.91 5.29
CA ALA A 36 4.22 -6.82 4.45
C ALA A 36 3.07 -6.11 3.72
N THR A 37 2.35 -5.21 4.39
CA THR A 37 1.27 -4.42 3.78
C THR A 37 1.80 -3.48 2.70
N PHE A 38 2.95 -2.86 2.94
CA PHE A 38 3.59 -1.96 1.98
C PHE A 38 4.02 -2.70 0.69
N TYR A 39 4.59 -3.90 0.81
CA TYR A 39 4.93 -4.72 -0.36
C TYR A 39 3.69 -5.21 -1.12
N ASN A 40 2.64 -5.62 -0.42
CA ASN A 40 1.34 -5.95 -1.04
C ASN A 40 0.77 -4.78 -1.86
N TRP A 41 0.97 -3.54 -1.41
CA TRP A 41 0.52 -2.36 -2.15
C TRP A 41 1.28 -2.13 -3.44
N LYS A 42 2.60 -2.36 -3.47
CA LYS A 42 3.39 -2.30 -4.72
C LYS A 42 2.88 -3.32 -5.73
N GLU A 43 2.64 -4.55 -5.30
CA GLU A 43 2.10 -5.61 -6.16
C GLU A 43 0.73 -5.22 -6.71
N LYS A 44 -0.11 -4.65 -5.83
CA LYS A 44 -1.46 -4.22 -6.18
C LYS A 44 -1.48 -3.04 -7.14
N ILE A 45 -0.61 -2.03 -6.98
CA ILE A 45 -0.51 -0.88 -7.89
C ILE A 45 0.16 -1.28 -9.22
N CYS A 46 1.17 -2.14 -9.18
CA CYS A 46 1.78 -2.70 -10.39
C CYS A 46 0.75 -3.51 -11.20
N ARG A 47 -0.14 -4.23 -10.52
CA ARG A 47 -1.25 -4.96 -11.14
C ARG A 47 -2.42 -4.04 -11.57
N ALA A 48 -2.70 -2.98 -10.81
CA ALA A 48 -3.83 -2.08 -11.06
C ALA A 48 -3.64 -1.20 -12.32
N GLY A 49 -2.40 -1.00 -12.77
CA GLY A 49 -2.13 -0.36 -14.06
C GLY A 49 -2.58 -1.17 -15.29
N ARG A 50 -3.06 -2.42 -15.12
CA ARG A 50 -3.41 -3.30 -16.24
C ARG A 50 -4.90 -3.60 -16.43
N ASP A 51 -5.76 -3.48 -15.42
CA ASP A 51 -7.22 -3.46 -15.57
C ASP A 51 -7.87 -3.26 -14.20
N GLY A 52 -8.93 -2.46 -14.14
CA GLY A 52 -9.67 -2.21 -12.91
C GLY A 52 -10.35 -3.47 -12.40
N THR A 53 -9.75 -4.18 -11.44
CA THR A 53 -10.51 -5.11 -10.58
C THR A 53 -9.81 -5.34 -9.25
N ALA A 54 -10.61 -5.15 -8.20
CA ALA A 54 -10.29 -5.23 -6.79
C ALA A 54 -9.57 -6.53 -6.39
N ALA A 55 -8.29 -6.43 -6.03
CA ALA A 55 -7.59 -7.48 -5.31
C ALA A 55 -7.66 -7.20 -3.79
N SER A 56 -8.63 -7.82 -3.14
CA SER A 56 -8.67 -7.98 -1.69
C SER A 56 -7.65 -9.05 -1.29
N ALA A 57 -6.55 -8.67 -0.64
CA ALA A 57 -5.66 -9.55 0.10
C ALA A 57 -5.27 -8.79 1.38
N ALA A 58 -5.82 -9.12 2.55
CA ALA A 58 -5.48 -10.29 3.37
C ALA A 58 -4.00 -10.27 3.77
N THR A 59 -3.68 -9.65 4.91
CA THR A 59 -2.63 -10.14 5.82
C THR A 59 -2.94 -9.60 7.22
N GLY A 60 -3.53 -10.46 8.03
CA GLY A 60 -3.71 -10.29 9.47
C GLY A 60 -3.57 -11.67 10.07
N GLY A 61 -2.41 -11.91 10.67
CA GLY A 61 -2.09 -13.07 11.52
C GLY A 61 -1.35 -12.53 12.72
#